data_AF-A0A849SKE8-F1
#
_entry.id   AF-A0A849SKE8-F1
#
_cell.length_a   1.000
_cell.length_b   1.000
_cell.length_c   1.000
_cell.angle_alpha   90.00
_cell.angle_beta   90.00
_cell.angle_gamma   90.00
#
_symmetry.space_group_name_H-M   'P 1'
#
loop_
_entity.id
_entity.type
_entity.pdbx_description
1 polymer ?
#
loop_
_entity_poly.entity_id
_entity_poly.type
_entity_poly.pdbx_seq_one_letter_code
_entity_poly.pdbx_strand_id
1 'polypeptide(L)'
;MRPILMLVLTFATVGCGTRSEPQSGVSDLSFEEIETRRDTTGLSRGVAPLKQFSASRGPAGGVVARGELQFPDSTLVTVTLSRAGERHALAQAQAVIRRGRFVTAPIFGSEGPLATGNYRMEITALFDAGIQPEIVMRSTRDGQNLRGPGITRDRFGVPAYHHEQELTL
;
A
#
# COMPACT_ATOMS: atom_id res chain seq x y z
N MET A 1 21.03 71.16 -59.79
CA MET A 1 22.43 71.13 -59.34
C MET A 1 22.66 69.86 -58.53
N ARG A 2 23.56 68.98 -58.97
CA ARG A 2 24.33 68.03 -58.10
C ARG A 2 25.47 68.86 -57.44
N PRO A 3 26.06 68.52 -56.27
CA PRO A 3 26.65 67.20 -55.91
C PRO A 3 26.59 66.78 -54.40
N ILE A 4 26.70 65.48 -54.05
CA ILE A 4 27.84 64.77 -53.36
C ILE A 4 28.12 65.28 -51.93
N LEU A 5 28.03 64.50 -50.84
CA LEU A 5 29.06 63.61 -50.23
C LEU A 5 28.43 63.08 -48.89
N MET A 6 28.21 61.80 -48.55
CA MET A 6 29.08 60.65 -48.27
C MET A 6 30.02 60.77 -47.04
N LEU A 7 29.65 60.15 -45.91
CA LEU A 7 30.52 59.42 -44.95
C LEU A 7 29.62 58.80 -43.84
N VAL A 8 29.27 57.51 -43.85
CA VAL A 8 30.00 56.35 -43.27
C VAL A 8 30.50 56.57 -41.83
N LEU A 9 29.86 55.90 -40.85
CA LEU A 9 30.59 55.09 -39.88
C LEU A 9 29.70 53.98 -39.30
N THR A 10 30.13 52.75 -39.58
CA THR A 10 29.64 51.46 -39.09
C THR A 10 30.16 51.22 -37.68
N PHE A 11 29.30 50.79 -36.75
CA PHE A 11 29.70 49.89 -35.67
C PHE A 11 28.60 48.86 -35.42
N ALA A 12 28.97 47.60 -35.66
CA ALA A 12 28.18 46.43 -35.38
C ALA A 12 28.21 46.12 -33.88
N THR A 13 27.04 45.88 -33.28
CA THR A 13 26.93 44.96 -32.14
C THR A 13 25.70 44.10 -32.32
N VAL A 14 25.99 42.81 -32.49
CA VAL A 14 25.11 41.65 -32.51
C VAL A 14 24.28 41.60 -31.23
N GLY A 15 22.99 41.29 -31.37
CA GLY A 15 22.07 41.06 -30.25
C GLY A 15 20.73 40.54 -30.71
N CYS A 16 20.71 39.31 -31.25
CA CYS A 16 19.48 38.56 -31.57
C CYS A 16 18.67 38.31 -30.28
N GLY A 17 17.63 39.12 -30.07
CA GLY A 17 16.61 38.85 -29.05
C GLY A 17 15.51 37.96 -29.60
N THR A 18 15.77 36.66 -29.70
CA THR A 18 14.71 35.66 -29.91
C THR A 18 14.01 35.38 -28.59
N ARG A 19 12.72 35.71 -28.57
CA ARG A 19 11.76 35.47 -27.50
C ARG A 19 11.54 33.96 -27.36
N SER A 20 12.21 33.33 -26.40
CA SER A 20 11.91 31.96 -25.98
C SER A 20 10.74 31.98 -25.00
N GLU A 21 9.64 31.33 -25.39
CA GLU A 21 8.59 30.87 -24.49
C GLU A 21 9.21 30.08 -23.31
N PRO A 22 8.80 30.32 -22.07
CA PRO A 22 9.05 29.36 -21.00
C PRO A 22 8.12 28.17 -21.23
N GLN A 23 8.63 27.16 -21.93
CA GLN A 23 8.10 25.81 -21.89
C GLN A 23 8.41 25.26 -20.49
N SER A 24 7.59 25.65 -19.51
CA SER A 24 7.66 25.14 -18.15
C SER A 24 7.30 23.66 -18.15
N GLY A 25 8.36 22.83 -18.11
CA GLY A 25 8.40 21.58 -17.38
C GLY A 25 7.33 20.57 -17.76
N VAL A 26 7.59 19.83 -18.84
CA VAL A 26 7.32 18.38 -18.79
C VAL A 26 8.25 17.87 -17.70
N SER A 27 7.75 17.82 -16.46
CA SER A 27 8.45 17.20 -15.34
C SER A 27 8.73 15.76 -15.73
N ASP A 28 10.00 15.50 -16.02
CA ASP A 28 10.58 14.18 -16.12
C ASP A 28 10.32 13.51 -14.77
N LEU A 29 9.28 12.66 -14.69
CA LEU A 29 8.96 11.88 -13.51
C LEU A 29 10.04 10.81 -13.36
N SER A 30 11.19 11.22 -12.83
CA SER A 30 12.25 10.29 -12.46
C SER A 30 11.68 9.26 -11.47
N PHE A 31 11.99 7.98 -11.71
CA PHE A 31 11.54 6.87 -10.86
C PHE A 31 11.93 7.09 -9.38
N GLU A 32 12.98 7.86 -9.12
CA GLU A 32 13.43 8.24 -7.78
C GLU A 32 12.43 9.15 -7.04
N GLU A 33 11.69 10.05 -7.72
CA GLU A 33 10.71 10.92 -7.04
C GLU A 33 9.45 10.14 -6.59
N ILE A 34 9.11 9.05 -7.29
CA ILE A 34 8.02 8.15 -6.91
C ILE A 34 8.38 7.33 -5.66
N GLU A 35 9.64 6.93 -5.52
CA GLU A 35 10.11 6.22 -4.32
C GLU A 35 10.27 7.18 -3.12
N THR A 36 10.70 8.43 -3.35
CA THR A 36 10.92 9.42 -2.30
C THR A 36 9.61 9.94 -1.67
N ARG A 37 8.48 9.91 -2.40
CA ARG A 37 7.15 10.24 -1.83
C ARG A 37 6.57 9.14 -0.94
N ARG A 38 7.13 7.93 -0.96
CA ARG A 38 6.73 6.83 -0.08
C ARG A 38 7.52 6.89 1.22
N ASP A 39 7.33 7.96 1.99
CA ASP A 39 7.91 8.03 3.33
C ASP A 39 7.21 7.00 4.26
N THR A 40 7.71 5.77 4.18
CA THR A 40 7.41 4.68 5.12
C THR A 40 8.43 4.66 6.25
N THR A 41 9.34 5.65 6.30
CA THR A 41 10.45 5.70 7.25
C THR A 41 9.90 5.73 8.67
N GLY A 42 10.29 4.73 9.45
CA GLY A 42 9.89 4.62 10.84
C GLY A 42 8.49 4.03 11.09
N LEU A 43 7.68 3.73 10.06
CA LEU A 43 6.39 3.04 10.25
C LEU A 43 6.56 1.65 10.85
N SER A 44 7.62 0.95 10.44
CA SER A 44 7.96 -0.38 10.94
C SER A 44 8.51 -0.38 12.37
N ARG A 45 8.89 0.80 12.92
CA ARG A 45 9.41 0.90 14.29
C ARG A 45 8.26 0.90 15.27
N GLY A 46 8.24 -0.06 16.19
CA GLY A 46 7.21 -0.16 17.22
C GLY A 46 6.97 -1.59 17.64
N VAL A 47 5.95 -1.78 18.47
CA VAL A 47 5.52 -3.10 18.92
C VAL A 47 4.85 -3.82 17.75
N ALA A 48 5.19 -5.11 17.54
CA ALA A 48 4.55 -5.95 16.53
C ALA A 48 3.03 -6.01 16.77
N PRO A 49 2.20 -5.57 15.80
CA PRO A 49 0.75 -5.61 15.95
C PRO A 49 0.22 -7.04 16.10
N LEU A 50 0.74 -7.99 15.31
CA LEU A 50 0.40 -9.40 15.42
C LEU A 50 1.20 -10.07 16.52
N LYS A 51 0.49 -10.68 17.47
CA LYS A 51 1.08 -11.45 18.58
C LYS A 51 1.07 -12.94 18.33
N GLN A 52 -0.01 -13.43 17.71
CA GLN A 52 -0.18 -14.83 17.41
C GLN A 52 -1.02 -14.99 16.16
N PHE A 53 -0.68 -15.98 15.35
CA PHE A 53 -1.48 -16.41 14.22
C PHE A 53 -1.44 -17.94 14.12
N SER A 54 -2.57 -18.53 13.77
CA SER A 54 -2.64 -19.92 13.37
C SER A 54 -3.77 -20.12 12.38
N ALA A 55 -3.63 -21.14 11.55
CA ALA A 55 -4.71 -21.63 10.71
C ALA A 55 -4.79 -23.14 10.81
N SER A 56 -6.02 -23.65 10.76
CA SER A 56 -6.27 -25.08 10.85
C SER A 56 -7.44 -25.48 9.97
N ARG A 57 -7.39 -26.73 9.51
CA ARG A 57 -8.49 -27.34 8.78
C ARG A 57 -9.59 -27.77 9.73
N GLY A 58 -10.81 -27.33 9.47
CA GLY A 58 -12.01 -27.74 10.19
C GLY A 58 -12.52 -29.11 9.71
N PRO A 59 -13.52 -29.68 10.41
CA PRO A 59 -14.07 -31.01 10.09
C PRO A 59 -14.67 -31.11 8.68
N ALA A 60 -15.26 -30.03 8.16
CA ALA A 60 -15.81 -29.94 6.82
C ALA A 60 -14.74 -29.66 5.73
N GLY A 61 -13.45 -29.68 6.08
CA GLY A 61 -12.33 -29.44 5.17
C GLY A 61 -12.01 -27.97 4.88
N GLY A 62 -12.87 -27.03 5.29
CA GLY A 62 -12.60 -25.59 5.20
C GLY A 62 -11.52 -25.14 6.20
N VAL A 63 -10.75 -24.12 5.82
CA VAL A 63 -9.66 -23.60 6.64
C VAL A 63 -10.16 -22.47 7.54
N VAL A 64 -9.81 -22.48 8.82
CA VAL A 64 -10.15 -21.41 9.75
C VAL A 64 -8.88 -20.74 10.24
N ALA A 65 -8.73 -19.45 9.97
CA ALA A 65 -7.62 -18.64 10.45
C ALA A 65 -8.02 -17.90 11.73
N ARG A 66 -7.07 -17.82 12.67
CA ARG A 66 -7.22 -17.19 13.98
C ARG A 66 -5.98 -16.37 14.28
N GLY A 67 -6.16 -15.24 14.96
CA GLY A 67 -5.01 -14.48 15.44
C GLY A 67 -5.34 -13.48 16.52
N GLU A 68 -4.27 -12.95 17.10
CA GLU A 68 -4.27 -11.89 18.09
C GLU A 68 -3.56 -10.66 17.52
N LEU A 69 -4.30 -9.56 17.37
CA LEU A 69 -3.85 -8.31 16.77
C LEU A 69 -4.08 -7.14 17.74
N GLN A 70 -3.07 -6.28 17.89
CA GLN A 70 -3.14 -5.04 18.64
C GLN A 70 -3.74 -3.90 17.81
N PHE A 71 -4.94 -4.13 17.28
CA PHE A 71 -5.76 -3.08 16.66
C PHE A 71 -7.04 -2.86 17.48
N PRO A 72 -7.69 -1.71 17.33
CA PRO A 72 -8.97 -1.44 17.97
C PRO A 72 -10.01 -2.51 17.61
N ASP A 73 -10.92 -2.77 18.55
CA ASP A 73 -12.09 -3.60 18.26
C ASP A 73 -12.88 -3.01 17.10
N SER A 74 -13.49 -3.89 16.32
CA SER A 74 -14.20 -3.57 15.06
C SER A 74 -13.31 -3.30 13.86
N THR A 75 -11.99 -3.39 13.99
CA THR A 75 -11.11 -3.41 12.82
C THR A 75 -11.45 -4.60 11.94
N LEU A 76 -11.75 -4.33 10.67
CA LEU A 76 -11.95 -5.33 9.62
C LEU A 76 -10.58 -5.80 9.12
N VAL A 77 -10.36 -7.10 9.15
CA VAL A 77 -9.17 -7.75 8.58
C VAL A 77 -9.59 -8.68 7.46
N THR A 78 -8.74 -8.76 6.45
CA THR A 78 -8.86 -9.70 5.34
C THR A 78 -7.77 -10.75 5.48
N VAL A 79 -8.16 -12.03 5.39
CA VAL A 79 -7.24 -13.15 5.27
C VAL A 79 -7.36 -13.70 3.86
N THR A 80 -6.27 -13.66 3.12
CA THR A 80 -6.15 -14.20 1.76
C THR A 80 -5.33 -15.47 1.80
N LEU A 81 -5.77 -16.49 1.07
CA LEU A 81 -5.06 -17.76 0.93
C LEU A 81 -4.62 -17.96 -0.51
N SER A 82 -3.35 -18.33 -0.71
CA SER A 82 -2.78 -18.74 -1.99
C SER A 82 -1.90 -19.97 -1.78
N ARG A 83 -1.60 -20.73 -2.84
CA ARG A 83 -0.56 -21.77 -2.75
C ARG A 83 0.81 -21.12 -2.52
N ALA A 84 1.68 -21.80 -1.78
CA ALA A 84 3.05 -21.33 -1.58
C ALA A 84 3.74 -21.14 -2.95
N GLY A 85 4.45 -20.01 -3.10
CA GLY A 85 5.07 -19.60 -4.38
C GLY A 85 4.11 -19.06 -5.46
N GLU A 86 2.79 -19.21 -5.32
CA GLU A 86 1.82 -18.65 -6.26
C GLU A 86 1.38 -17.24 -5.84
N ARG A 87 1.01 -16.38 -6.80
CA ARG A 87 0.48 -15.03 -6.52
C ARG A 87 -1.04 -14.95 -6.54
N HIS A 88 -1.71 -15.96 -7.08
CA HIS A 88 -3.15 -15.95 -7.23
C HIS A 88 -3.82 -16.38 -5.93
N ALA A 89 -4.75 -15.54 -5.45
CA ALA A 89 -5.60 -15.89 -4.33
C ALA A 89 -6.53 -17.03 -4.74
N LEU A 90 -6.51 -18.12 -3.97
CA LEU A 90 -7.45 -19.22 -4.09
C LEU A 90 -8.76 -18.92 -3.37
N ALA A 91 -8.67 -18.21 -2.25
CA ALA A 91 -9.80 -17.86 -1.43
C ALA A 91 -9.47 -16.68 -0.51
N GLN A 92 -10.51 -16.02 -0.02
CA GLN A 92 -10.41 -14.90 0.90
C GLN A 92 -11.55 -14.96 1.92
N ALA A 93 -11.27 -14.55 3.15
CA ALA A 93 -12.30 -14.28 4.14
C ALA A 93 -12.02 -13.01 4.91
N GLN A 94 -13.09 -12.35 5.33
CA GLN A 94 -13.02 -11.21 6.23
C GLN A 94 -13.34 -11.67 7.66
N ALA A 95 -12.69 -11.02 8.62
CA ALA A 95 -12.98 -11.18 10.03
C ALA A 95 -12.92 -9.82 10.71
N VAL A 96 -13.60 -9.71 11.86
CA VAL A 96 -13.62 -8.48 12.64
C VAL A 96 -12.92 -8.73 13.96
N ILE A 97 -12.06 -7.79 14.36
CA ILE A 97 -11.37 -7.87 15.65
C ILE A 97 -12.37 -7.64 16.80
N ARG A 98 -12.31 -8.53 17.79
CA ARG A 98 -13.09 -8.50 19.03
C ARG A 98 -12.16 -8.87 20.18
N ARG A 99 -12.03 -8.00 21.18
CA ARG A 99 -11.11 -8.17 22.32
C ARG A 99 -9.69 -8.52 21.86
N GLY A 100 -9.20 -7.82 20.84
CA GLY A 100 -7.85 -8.02 20.26
C GLY A 100 -7.67 -9.33 19.49
N ARG A 101 -8.74 -10.07 19.19
CA ARG A 101 -8.69 -11.35 18.47
C ARG A 101 -9.57 -11.35 17.24
N PHE A 102 -9.21 -12.14 16.23
CA PHE A 102 -10.08 -12.43 15.10
C PHE A 102 -10.16 -13.94 14.84
N VAL A 103 -11.27 -14.36 14.26
CA VAL A 103 -11.50 -15.72 13.75
C VAL A 103 -12.28 -15.58 12.46
N THR A 104 -11.79 -16.20 11.38
CA THR A 104 -12.51 -16.20 10.10
C THR A 104 -13.67 -17.19 10.12
N ALA A 105 -14.65 -17.00 9.24
CA ALA A 105 -15.48 -18.11 8.80
C ALA A 105 -14.61 -19.19 8.11
N PRO A 106 -15.07 -20.45 8.00
CA PRO A 106 -14.37 -21.46 7.23
C PRO A 106 -14.18 -21.02 5.77
N ILE A 107 -12.93 -21.05 5.31
CA ILE A 107 -12.49 -20.65 3.97
C ILE A 107 -12.47 -21.91 3.09
N PHE A 108 -13.18 -21.85 1.97
CA PHE A 108 -13.20 -22.87 0.94
C PHE A 108 -12.62 -22.31 -0.36
N GLY A 109 -12.03 -23.17 -1.19
CA GLY A 109 -11.71 -22.82 -2.57
C GLY A 109 -12.99 -22.77 -3.41
N SER A 110 -12.86 -22.30 -4.64
CA SER A 110 -13.97 -22.20 -5.60
C SER A 110 -14.68 -23.54 -5.87
N GLU A 111 -13.95 -24.65 -5.76
CA GLU A 111 -14.45 -26.01 -6.01
C GLU A 111 -14.73 -26.81 -4.72
N GLY A 112 -14.70 -26.16 -3.55
CA GLY A 112 -14.93 -26.79 -2.26
C GLY A 112 -13.68 -26.82 -1.36
N PRO A 113 -13.49 -27.86 -0.52
CA PRO A 113 -12.34 -27.94 0.37
C PRO A 113 -11.01 -27.85 -0.38
N LEU A 114 -10.09 -27.06 0.16
CA LEU A 114 -8.75 -26.88 -0.41
C LEU A 114 -7.94 -28.17 -0.25
N ALA A 115 -7.10 -28.53 -1.22
CA ALA A 115 -6.22 -29.70 -1.10
C ALA A 115 -5.27 -29.57 0.11
N THR A 116 -4.71 -30.68 0.59
CA THR A 116 -3.61 -30.62 1.56
C THR A 116 -2.34 -30.13 0.88
N GLY A 117 -1.56 -29.28 1.55
CA GLY A 117 -0.32 -28.76 0.98
C GLY A 117 0.22 -27.51 1.67
N ASN A 118 1.22 -26.89 1.03
CA ASN A 118 1.82 -25.65 1.50
C ASN A 118 1.09 -24.44 0.92
N TYR A 119 0.71 -23.53 1.80
CA TYR A 119 -0.04 -22.34 1.45
C TYR A 119 0.65 -21.10 2.01
N ARG A 120 0.53 -19.99 1.28
CA ARG A 120 0.81 -18.65 1.79
C ARG A 120 -0.52 -18.02 2.25
N MET A 121 -0.55 -17.63 3.51
CA MET A 121 -1.63 -16.84 4.09
C MET A 121 -1.18 -15.40 4.27
N GLU A 122 -2.00 -14.46 3.81
CA GLU A 122 -1.77 -13.04 3.95
C GLU A 122 -2.87 -12.43 4.82
N ILE A 123 -2.48 -11.70 5.86
CA ILE A 123 -3.37 -10.90 6.69
C ILE A 123 -3.20 -9.45 6.28
N THR A 124 -4.30 -8.81 5.89
CA THR A 124 -4.31 -7.41 5.50
C THR A 124 -5.38 -6.62 6.25
N ALA A 125 -5.07 -5.37 6.55
CA ALA A 125 -6.05 -4.40 7.03
C ALA A 125 -5.75 -3.05 6.40
N LEU A 126 -6.67 -2.54 5.58
CA LEU A 126 -6.57 -1.20 5.02
C LEU A 126 -7.32 -0.23 5.94
N PHE A 127 -6.69 0.85 6.36
CA PHE A 127 -7.27 1.86 7.24
C PHE A 127 -7.78 3.03 6.39
N ASP A 128 -8.85 2.76 5.67
CA ASP A 128 -9.59 3.70 4.83
C ASP A 128 -11.00 3.92 5.39
N ALA A 129 -11.52 5.13 5.30
CA ALA A 129 -12.84 5.48 5.85
C ALA A 129 -14.03 4.80 5.11
N GLY A 130 -13.83 4.33 3.88
CA GLY A 130 -14.81 3.53 3.14
C GLY A 130 -14.79 2.04 3.49
N ILE A 131 -13.78 1.58 4.24
CA ILE A 131 -13.60 0.16 4.59
C ILE A 131 -13.75 -0.06 6.09
N GLN A 132 -13.08 0.78 6.90
CA GLN A 132 -13.08 0.64 8.34
C GLN A 132 -14.23 1.43 8.97
N PRO A 133 -14.81 0.92 10.07
CA PRO A 133 -15.77 1.69 10.85
C PRO A 133 -15.17 3.00 11.38
N GLU A 134 -16.01 4.03 11.51
CA GLU A 134 -15.58 5.36 12.00
C GLU A 134 -14.86 5.29 13.37
N ILE A 135 -15.29 4.40 14.26
CA ILE A 135 -14.66 4.22 15.58
C ILE A 135 -13.20 3.74 15.48
N VAL A 136 -12.89 2.90 14.47
CA VAL A 136 -11.53 2.41 14.20
C VAL A 136 -10.68 3.54 13.62
N MET A 137 -11.24 4.29 12.67
CA MET A 137 -10.55 5.42 12.07
C MET A 137 -10.22 6.49 13.11
N ARG A 138 -11.19 6.87 13.95
CA ARG A 138 -10.99 7.83 15.04
C ARG A 138 -9.94 7.37 16.06
N SER A 139 -10.01 6.11 16.50
CA SER A 139 -9.07 5.56 17.49
C SER A 139 -7.64 5.44 16.97
N THR A 140 -7.45 5.31 15.65
CA THR A 140 -6.14 5.26 15.00
C THR A 140 -5.66 6.60 14.46
N ARG A 141 -6.44 7.68 14.64
CA ARG A 141 -6.24 9.00 13.99
C ARG A 141 -6.10 8.85 12.47
N ASP A 142 -7.09 8.21 11.86
CA ASP A 142 -7.13 7.89 10.43
C ASP A 142 -5.90 7.08 9.99
N GLY A 143 -5.53 6.10 10.82
CA GLY A 143 -4.34 5.26 10.65
C GLY A 143 -2.99 5.97 10.85
N GLN A 144 -2.95 7.27 11.15
CA GLN A 144 -1.70 8.03 11.31
C GLN A 144 -0.86 7.59 12.51
N ASN A 145 -1.48 6.99 13.53
CA ASN A 145 -0.78 6.50 14.73
C ASN A 145 -0.32 5.03 14.61
N LEU A 146 -0.64 4.35 13.51
CA LEU A 146 -0.26 2.95 13.34
C LEU A 146 1.25 2.81 13.16
N ARG A 147 1.86 1.93 13.95
CA ARG A 147 3.29 1.67 13.96
C ARG A 147 3.56 0.20 14.24
N GLY A 148 4.74 -0.27 13.82
CA GLY A 148 5.25 -1.61 14.04
C GLY A 148 5.42 -2.41 12.76
N PRO A 149 6.09 -3.57 12.83
CA PRO A 149 6.26 -4.48 11.71
C PRO A 149 4.97 -4.77 10.96
N GLY A 150 5.03 -4.76 9.63
CA GLY A 150 3.87 -4.98 8.75
C GLY A 150 3.02 -3.73 8.50
N ILE A 151 3.23 -2.62 9.21
CA ILE A 151 2.57 -1.34 8.90
C ILE A 151 3.27 -0.67 7.71
N THR A 152 2.49 -0.34 6.69
CA THR A 152 2.92 0.28 5.44
C THR A 152 1.96 1.42 5.06
N ARG A 153 2.23 2.05 3.92
CA ARG A 153 1.25 2.87 3.20
C ARG A 153 1.12 2.36 1.78
N ASP A 154 -0.09 2.32 1.25
CA ASP A 154 -0.33 1.96 -0.14
C ASP A 154 0.11 3.07 -1.11
N ARG A 155 -0.14 2.88 -2.40
CA ARG A 155 0.23 3.86 -3.45
C ARG A 155 -0.47 5.21 -3.32
N PHE A 156 -1.56 5.30 -2.57
CA PHE A 156 -2.31 6.52 -2.31
C PHE A 156 -2.01 7.09 -0.91
N GLY A 157 -1.05 6.51 -0.18
CA GLY A 157 -0.68 6.92 1.16
C GLY A 157 -1.60 6.37 2.25
N VAL A 158 -2.57 5.51 1.90
CA VAL A 158 -3.52 4.92 2.85
C VAL A 158 -2.76 3.97 3.78
N PRO A 159 -2.86 4.12 5.10
CA PRO A 159 -2.20 3.24 6.04
C PRO A 159 -2.73 1.81 5.91
N ALA A 160 -1.82 0.85 5.87
CA ALA A 160 -2.17 -0.56 5.73
C ALA A 160 -1.34 -1.41 6.68
N TYR A 161 -1.89 -2.54 7.07
CA TYR A 161 -1.16 -3.63 7.70
C TYR A 161 -1.06 -4.79 6.72
N HIS A 162 0.12 -5.39 6.63
CA HIS A 162 0.41 -6.58 5.84
C HIS A 162 1.25 -7.55 6.66
N HIS A 163 0.83 -8.81 6.67
CA HIS A 163 1.62 -9.91 7.21
C HIS A 163 1.42 -11.15 6.36
N GLU A 164 2.49 -11.88 6.12
CA GLU A 164 2.48 -13.09 5.33
C GLU A 164 3.11 -14.23 6.12
N GLN A 165 2.51 -15.41 6.01
CA GLN A 165 3.06 -16.62 6.59
C GLN A 165 2.78 -17.82 5.67
N GLU A 166 3.82 -18.62 5.44
CA GLU A 166 3.66 -19.93 4.83
C GLU A 166 3.39 -21.00 5.89
N LEU A 167 2.46 -21.90 5.60
CA LEU A 167 2.12 -23.02 6.49
C LEU A 167 1.57 -24.21 5.70
N THR A 168 1.63 -25.39 6.32
CA THR A 168 1.08 -26.62 5.78
C THR A 168 -0.33 -26.87 6.34
N LEU A 169 -1.31 -27.10 5.47
CA LEU A 169 -2.75 -27.28 5.79
C LEU A 169 -3.32 -28.57 5.23
#